data_AF-A0A644ZYU2-F1
#
_entry.id   AF-A0A644ZYU2-F1
#
_cell.length_a   1.000
_cell.length_b   1.000
_cell.length_c   1.000
_cell.angle_alpha   90.00
_cell.angle_beta   90.00
_cell.angle_gamma   90.00
#
_symmetry.space_group_name_H-M   'P 1'
#
loop_
_entity.id
_entity.type
_entity.pdbx_description
1 polymer ?
#
loop_
_entity_poly.entity_id
_entity_poly.type
_entity_poly.pdbx_seq_one_letter_code
_entity_poly.pdbx_strand_id
1 'polypeptide(L)'
;MHSWKEMRQRLLGENTDMPLLAVNQYITGKDDTPEPSVTKAPIYKSPGNFGMLQFVCRLWRNRLKFHFRRLFVYENWHVQYGMTFNTPLVPVMPGVTTVSARKGSEFYADPFLFQTPENQYILFEKFSYKGRKGCISAVIPGHDSFEWLVKDTHLAYPFVFNHDGSSWVIPENADAGKCIAYCVDNRLNITRELVLLDLPAVDPTLVYYNKRIYLFCGLKNQLPNEKLFIFWSDTYEGPYKPHQMNPVKVTPVGSRPGGNLKIWQDTYYRPAQVSDIYYGHKILINKIISLSPEVFVEHEFCEINPAVFGSEFCGLHTYTTDGNIYVADLKTHRLGLSAFRFRWKLNSRKGRSDA
;
A
#
# COMPACT_ATOMS: atom_id res chain seq x y z
N MET A 1 24.19 -0.77 12.74
CA MET A 1 23.64 -0.20 13.98
C MET A 1 23.47 1.28 13.70
N HIS A 2 22.25 1.82 13.77
CA HIS A 2 22.09 3.28 13.78
C HIS A 2 22.48 3.81 15.16
N SER A 3 23.09 4.98 15.20
CA SER A 3 23.50 5.61 16.46
C SER A 3 22.27 5.95 17.31
N TRP A 4 22.38 5.90 18.65
CA TRP A 4 21.31 6.38 19.56
C TRP A 4 20.87 7.81 19.22
N LYS A 5 21.82 8.66 18.81
CA LYS A 5 21.55 10.04 18.39
C LYS A 5 20.72 10.08 17.11
N GLU A 6 21.03 9.22 16.15
CA GLU A 6 20.32 9.08 14.88
C GLU A 6 18.90 8.54 15.10
N MET A 7 18.74 7.54 15.98
CA MET A 7 17.43 7.00 16.34
C MET A 7 16.57 8.01 17.12
N ARG A 8 17.16 8.77 18.05
CA ARG A 8 16.46 9.82 18.79
C ARG A 8 16.05 10.97 17.87
N GLN A 9 16.94 11.44 16.99
CA GLN A 9 16.62 12.50 16.03
C GLN A 9 15.53 12.05 15.06
N ARG A 10 15.59 10.80 14.61
CA ARG A 10 14.55 10.18 13.80
C ARG A 10 13.22 10.13 14.53
N LEU A 11 13.19 9.65 15.78
CA LEU A 11 11.98 9.64 16.60
C LEU A 11 11.41 11.03 16.85
N LEU A 12 12.25 12.06 17.03
CA LEU A 12 11.78 13.42 17.22
C LEU A 12 11.25 14.03 15.92
N GLY A 13 12.00 13.89 14.82
CA GLY A 13 11.64 14.47 13.51
C GLY A 13 10.48 13.74 12.83
N GLU A 14 10.33 12.43 13.01
CA GLU A 14 9.21 11.67 12.45
C GLU A 14 7.91 11.89 13.24
N ASN A 15 7.98 12.36 14.49
CA ASN A 15 6.82 12.59 15.37
C ASN A 15 6.36 14.06 15.47
N THR A 16 6.98 15.02 14.77
CA THR A 16 6.52 16.43 14.80
C THR A 16 5.14 16.62 14.16
N ASP A 17 4.79 15.75 13.22
CA ASP A 17 3.55 15.89 12.45
C ASP A 17 2.33 15.59 13.31
N MET A 18 2.44 14.68 14.28
CA MET A 18 1.31 14.31 15.16
C MET A 18 0.84 15.51 16.02
N PRO A 19 1.72 16.21 16.76
CA PRO A 19 1.35 17.46 17.45
C PRO A 19 0.88 18.55 16.50
N LEU A 20 1.52 18.73 15.34
CA LEU A 20 1.14 19.74 14.36
C LEU A 20 -0.29 19.49 13.83
N LEU A 21 -0.61 18.23 13.54
CA LEU A 21 -1.95 17.83 13.10
C LEU A 21 -3.00 18.08 14.17
N ALA A 22 -2.71 17.72 15.43
CA ALA A 22 -3.61 18.00 16.54
C ALA A 22 -3.89 19.51 16.70
N VAL A 23 -2.85 20.35 16.57
CA VAL A 23 -2.98 21.81 16.62
C VAL A 23 -3.77 22.34 15.43
N ASN A 24 -3.48 21.86 14.22
CA ASN A 24 -4.21 22.28 13.03
C ASN A 24 -5.69 21.88 13.12
N GLN A 25 -6.00 20.65 13.56
CA GLN A 25 -7.37 20.16 13.78
C GLN A 25 -8.11 21.03 14.80
N TYR A 26 -7.46 21.41 15.90
CA TYR A 26 -8.02 22.33 16.88
C TYR A 26 -8.34 23.70 16.26
N ILE A 27 -7.41 24.28 15.49
CA ILE A 27 -7.58 25.59 14.86
C ILE A 27 -8.66 25.57 13.77
N THR A 28 -8.70 24.55 12.91
CA THR A 28 -9.59 24.49 11.75
C THR A 28 -10.96 23.89 12.06
N GLY A 29 -11.00 22.87 12.93
CA GLY A 29 -12.19 22.07 13.23
C GLY A 29 -12.95 22.51 14.48
N LYS A 30 -12.35 23.34 15.35
CA LYS A 30 -12.85 23.64 16.70
C LYS A 30 -13.11 22.37 17.54
N ASP A 31 -12.31 21.32 17.33
CA ASP A 31 -12.38 20.13 18.18
C ASP A 31 -12.08 20.51 19.64
N ASP A 32 -12.75 19.86 20.59
CA ASP A 32 -12.46 20.07 22.01
C ASP A 32 -11.03 19.60 22.32
N THR A 33 -10.31 20.36 23.15
CA THR A 33 -9.00 19.92 23.63
C THR A 33 -9.16 18.59 24.37
N PRO A 34 -8.45 17.52 23.97
CA PRO A 34 -8.57 16.23 24.66
C PRO A 34 -8.15 16.40 26.12
N GLU A 35 -8.88 15.75 27.04
CA GLU A 35 -8.47 15.73 28.43
C GLU A 35 -7.06 15.13 28.56
N PRO A 36 -6.16 15.74 29.35
CA PRO A 36 -4.81 15.25 29.51
C PRO A 36 -4.83 13.80 30.01
N SER A 37 -4.15 12.91 29.29
CA SER A 37 -4.10 11.50 29.68
C SER A 37 -3.41 11.35 31.03
N VAL A 38 -4.13 10.86 32.04
CA VAL A 38 -3.53 10.50 33.32
C VAL A 38 -2.70 9.23 33.14
N THR A 39 -1.43 9.26 33.56
CA THR A 39 -0.56 8.08 33.43
C THR A 39 -1.13 6.90 34.22
N LYS A 40 -1.50 5.83 33.52
CA LYS A 40 -1.95 4.58 34.14
C LYS A 40 -0.79 3.69 34.60
N ALA A 41 0.46 4.07 34.32
CA ALA A 41 1.65 3.27 34.62
C ALA A 41 2.78 4.14 35.19
N PRO A 42 2.68 4.58 36.45
CA PRO A 42 3.76 5.32 37.09
C PRO A 42 4.97 4.40 37.30
N ILE A 43 6.15 4.85 36.91
CA ILE A 43 7.38 4.08 37.11
C ILE A 43 7.83 4.28 38.56
N TYR A 44 7.36 3.41 39.45
CA TYR A 44 7.65 3.53 40.88
C TYR A 44 9.05 3.04 41.27
N LYS A 45 9.67 2.13 40.48
CA LYS A 45 11.02 1.60 40.70
C LYS A 45 11.69 1.26 39.36
N SER A 46 12.99 1.48 39.27
CA SER A 46 13.79 0.98 38.14
C SER A 46 13.80 -0.56 38.14
N PRO A 47 13.76 -1.22 36.97
CA PRO A 47 13.81 -2.67 36.90
C PRO A 47 15.15 -3.20 37.43
N GLY A 48 15.10 -4.23 38.28
CA GLY A 48 16.30 -4.88 38.81
C GLY A 48 17.07 -5.67 37.75
N ASN A 49 18.32 -6.07 38.08
CA ASN A 49 19.23 -6.77 37.17
C ASN A 49 18.63 -8.02 36.53
N PHE A 50 17.86 -8.81 37.29
CA PHE A 50 17.20 -10.01 36.77
C PHE A 50 16.09 -9.68 35.76
N GLY A 51 15.30 -8.63 36.02
CA GLY A 51 14.28 -8.15 35.08
C GLY A 51 14.92 -7.64 33.77
N MET A 52 16.04 -6.93 33.89
CA MET A 52 16.84 -6.51 32.73
C MET A 52 17.44 -7.70 31.97
N LEU A 53 17.95 -8.72 32.66
CA LEU A 53 18.45 -9.94 32.02
C LEU A 53 17.33 -10.67 31.26
N GLN A 54 16.15 -10.84 31.87
CA GLN A 54 14.99 -11.44 31.21
C GLN A 54 14.58 -10.63 29.98
N PHE A 55 14.57 -9.29 30.08
CA PHE A 55 14.29 -8.40 28.96
C PHE A 55 15.32 -8.59 27.83
N VAL A 56 16.62 -8.59 28.14
CA VAL A 56 17.70 -8.83 27.18
C VAL A 56 17.57 -10.21 26.53
N CYS A 57 17.29 -11.26 27.29
CA CYS A 57 17.05 -12.60 26.75
C CYS A 57 15.83 -12.64 25.81
N ARG A 58 14.74 -11.94 26.15
CA ARG A 58 13.57 -11.78 25.26
C ARG A 58 13.95 -11.06 23.97
N LEU A 59 14.74 -9.99 24.05
CA LEU A 59 15.24 -9.26 22.88
C LEU A 59 16.12 -10.16 22.01
N TRP A 60 17.04 -10.93 22.59
CA TRP A 60 17.88 -11.89 21.87
C TRP A 60 17.06 -12.97 21.16
N ARG A 61 16.09 -13.57 21.86
CA ARG A 61 15.16 -14.55 21.26
C ARG A 61 14.39 -13.94 20.09
N ASN A 62 13.84 -12.73 20.26
CA ASN A 62 13.11 -12.03 19.21
C ASN A 62 14.03 -11.72 18.02
N ARG A 63 15.28 -11.35 18.29
CA ARG A 63 16.31 -11.09 17.26
C ARG A 63 16.70 -12.37 16.51
N LEU A 64 16.89 -13.49 17.21
CA LEU A 64 17.15 -14.79 16.59
C LEU A 64 15.97 -15.23 15.73
N LYS A 65 14.74 -15.11 16.23
CA LYS A 65 13.51 -15.39 15.47
C LYS A 65 13.40 -14.49 14.23
N PHE A 66 13.72 -13.20 14.36
CA PHE A 66 13.77 -12.25 13.25
C PHE A 66 14.80 -12.68 12.19
N HIS A 67 16.04 -12.99 12.59
CA HIS A 67 17.08 -13.42 11.66
C HIS A 67 16.75 -14.77 11.01
N PHE A 68 16.20 -15.72 11.76
CA PHE A 68 15.74 -17.00 11.23
C PHE A 68 14.65 -16.81 10.18
N ARG A 69 13.58 -16.06 10.50
CA ARG A 69 12.53 -15.71 9.53
C ARG A 69 13.13 -14.99 8.30
N ARG A 70 14.04 -14.04 8.51
CA ARG A 70 14.73 -13.33 7.43
C ARG A 70 15.65 -14.21 6.59
N LEU A 71 16.02 -15.42 7.02
CA LEU A 71 16.90 -16.29 6.24
C LEU A 71 16.12 -17.43 5.56
N PHE A 72 15.08 -17.93 6.22
CA PHE A 72 14.40 -19.17 5.84
C PHE A 72 12.95 -18.98 5.38
N VAL A 73 12.35 -17.80 5.58
CA VAL A 73 11.02 -17.46 5.10
C VAL A 73 11.14 -16.47 3.95
N TYR A 74 10.49 -16.76 2.83
CA TYR A 74 10.22 -15.77 1.80
C TYR A 74 8.72 -15.56 1.68
N GLU A 75 8.37 -14.31 1.39
CA GLU A 75 7.01 -13.93 1.08
C GLU A 75 6.72 -14.37 -0.34
N ASN A 76 5.56 -14.96 -0.56
CA ASN A 76 5.11 -15.29 -1.89
C ASN A 76 3.73 -14.68 -2.08
N TRP A 77 3.64 -13.75 -3.02
CA TRP A 77 2.42 -13.05 -3.35
C TRP A 77 1.78 -13.66 -4.58
N HIS A 78 0.46 -13.78 -4.52
CA HIS A 78 -0.37 -14.35 -5.57
C HIS A 78 -1.58 -13.44 -5.77
N VAL A 79 -2.05 -13.32 -7.01
CA VAL A 79 -3.27 -12.57 -7.30
C VAL A 79 -4.44 -13.56 -7.37
N GLN A 80 -5.53 -13.25 -6.70
CA GLN A 80 -6.81 -13.94 -6.83
C GLN A 80 -7.84 -12.99 -7.42
N TYR A 81 -8.75 -13.54 -8.21
CA TYR A 81 -9.93 -12.83 -8.68
C TYR A 81 -11.18 -13.69 -8.54
N GLY A 82 -12.30 -13.04 -8.29
CA GLY A 82 -13.58 -13.69 -8.07
C GLY A 82 -14.73 -12.68 -8.13
N MET A 83 -15.91 -13.10 -7.68
CA MET A 83 -17.11 -12.25 -7.68
C MET A 83 -17.42 -11.68 -6.29
N THR A 84 -17.90 -10.46 -6.23
CA THR A 84 -18.53 -9.88 -5.02
C THR A 84 -20.05 -10.09 -5.09
N PHE A 85 -20.71 -10.25 -3.95
CA PHE A 85 -22.18 -10.39 -3.91
C PHE A 85 -22.77 -9.36 -2.94
N ASN A 86 -23.83 -8.66 -3.34
CA ASN A 86 -24.56 -7.60 -2.61
C ASN A 86 -23.76 -6.32 -2.27
N THR A 87 -22.46 -6.41 -2.02
CA THR A 87 -21.61 -5.26 -1.69
C THR A 87 -20.20 -5.41 -2.29
N PRO A 88 -19.62 -4.33 -2.83
CA PRO A 88 -18.23 -4.33 -3.32
C PRO A 88 -17.20 -4.23 -2.19
N LEU A 89 -17.64 -4.18 -0.93
CA LEU A 89 -16.77 -3.95 0.24
C LEU A 89 -16.27 -5.25 0.88
N VAL A 90 -16.94 -6.37 0.61
CA VAL A 90 -16.62 -7.67 1.20
C VAL A 90 -16.64 -8.72 0.09
N PRO A 91 -15.54 -9.47 -0.13
CA PRO A 91 -15.52 -10.54 -1.11
C PRO A 91 -16.45 -11.70 -0.71
N VAL A 92 -17.04 -12.36 -1.70
CA VAL A 92 -17.80 -13.61 -1.53
C VAL A 92 -17.12 -14.67 -2.40
N MET A 93 -17.10 -15.93 -1.96
CA MET A 93 -16.18 -16.94 -2.52
C MET A 93 -16.79 -18.09 -3.36
N PRO A 94 -17.62 -17.84 -4.39
CA PRO A 94 -17.85 -18.84 -5.42
C PRO A 94 -16.84 -18.64 -6.57
N GLY A 95 -16.14 -19.71 -6.98
CA GLY A 95 -15.40 -19.75 -8.24
C GLY A 95 -14.14 -18.88 -8.34
N VAL A 96 -13.35 -18.79 -7.27
CA VAL A 96 -12.09 -18.01 -7.25
C VAL A 96 -11.06 -18.60 -8.21
N THR A 97 -10.42 -17.75 -8.99
CA THR A 97 -9.30 -18.13 -9.85
C THR A 97 -8.02 -17.44 -9.41
N THR A 98 -6.93 -18.20 -9.34
CA THR A 98 -5.62 -17.69 -8.93
C THR A 98 -4.74 -17.43 -10.15
N VAL A 99 -4.26 -16.19 -10.27
CA VAL A 99 -3.20 -15.79 -11.19
C VAL A 99 -1.88 -15.83 -10.43
N SER A 100 -1.00 -16.76 -10.79
CA SER A 100 0.28 -16.93 -10.11
C SER A 100 1.45 -16.97 -11.08
N ALA A 101 2.61 -16.50 -10.60
CA ALA A 101 3.85 -16.55 -11.36
C ALA A 101 4.24 -18.01 -11.66
N ARG A 102 4.57 -18.29 -12.92
CA ARG A 102 5.06 -19.61 -13.36
C ARG A 102 6.41 -19.98 -12.72
N LYS A 103 7.22 -18.97 -12.39
CA LYS A 103 8.57 -19.14 -11.85
C LYS A 103 8.58 -18.77 -10.38
N GLY A 104 9.12 -19.63 -9.52
CA GLY A 104 9.28 -19.35 -8.09
C GLY A 104 10.28 -18.23 -7.74
N SER A 105 10.88 -17.57 -8.74
CA SER A 105 11.71 -16.36 -8.58
C SER A 105 10.95 -15.07 -8.93
N GLU A 106 9.64 -15.16 -9.13
CA GLU A 106 8.76 -14.04 -9.43
C GLU A 106 7.53 -14.13 -8.52
N PHE A 107 6.93 -12.99 -8.20
CA PHE A 107 5.62 -12.92 -7.54
C PHE A 107 4.75 -11.86 -8.21
N TYR A 108 3.43 -11.99 -8.05
CA TYR A 108 2.46 -11.02 -8.54
C TYR A 108 1.77 -10.34 -7.37
N ALA A 109 1.65 -9.01 -7.41
CA ALA A 109 1.08 -8.17 -6.35
C ALA A 109 0.35 -6.96 -6.94
N ASP A 110 -0.35 -6.21 -6.10
CA ASP A 110 -1.10 -5.00 -6.44
C ASP A 110 -2.02 -5.12 -7.66
N PRO A 111 -3.02 -6.01 -7.65
CA PRO A 111 -3.85 -6.21 -8.81
C PRO A 111 -4.92 -5.13 -8.97
N PHE A 112 -5.11 -4.67 -10.21
CA PHE A 112 -6.17 -3.77 -10.64
C PHE A 112 -6.91 -4.32 -11.85
N LEU A 113 -8.24 -4.15 -11.86
CA LEU A 113 -9.07 -4.47 -13.01
C LEU A 113 -9.00 -3.36 -14.05
N PHE A 114 -8.81 -3.75 -15.31
CA PHE A 114 -8.94 -2.88 -16.47
C PHE A 114 -9.96 -3.51 -17.44
N GLN A 115 -11.18 -2.98 -17.41
CA GLN A 115 -12.28 -3.46 -18.24
C GLN A 115 -12.36 -2.65 -19.54
N THR A 116 -12.42 -3.37 -20.66
CA THR A 116 -12.62 -2.81 -21.99
C THR A 116 -13.84 -3.51 -22.62
N PRO A 117 -14.45 -2.95 -23.68
CA PRO A 117 -15.53 -3.61 -24.40
C PRO A 117 -15.15 -5.02 -24.91
N GLU A 118 -13.87 -5.25 -25.23
CA GLU A 118 -13.39 -6.51 -25.81
C GLU A 118 -12.82 -7.49 -24.79
N ASN A 119 -12.15 -6.98 -23.73
CA ASN A 119 -11.36 -7.79 -22.81
C ASN A 119 -11.47 -7.32 -21.37
N GLN A 120 -11.35 -8.27 -20.44
CA GLN A 120 -11.14 -8.01 -19.02
C GLN A 120 -9.68 -8.30 -18.65
N TYR A 121 -8.89 -7.24 -18.50
CA TYR A 121 -7.52 -7.35 -18.05
C TYR A 121 -7.43 -7.26 -16.53
N ILE A 122 -6.48 -8.00 -15.96
CA ILE A 122 -5.97 -7.79 -14.61
C ILE A 122 -4.54 -7.28 -14.76
N LEU A 123 -4.30 -6.02 -14.39
CA LEU A 123 -2.98 -5.43 -14.29
C LEU A 123 -2.40 -5.71 -12.91
N PHE A 124 -1.10 -5.96 -12.80
CA PHE A 124 -0.45 -6.25 -11.53
C PHE A 124 1.05 -5.96 -11.59
N GLU A 125 1.67 -5.76 -10.42
CA GLU A 125 3.12 -5.80 -10.27
C GLU A 125 3.63 -7.23 -10.52
N LYS A 126 4.54 -7.38 -11.47
CA LYS A 126 5.38 -8.57 -11.59
C LYS A 126 6.76 -8.28 -11.02
N PHE A 127 7.03 -8.75 -9.81
CA PHE A 127 8.34 -8.58 -9.19
C PHE A 127 9.30 -9.70 -9.57
N SER A 128 10.48 -9.34 -10.07
CA SER A 128 11.58 -10.29 -10.27
C SER A 128 12.55 -10.25 -9.10
N TYR A 129 12.66 -11.36 -8.37
CA TYR A 129 13.63 -11.48 -7.30
C TYR A 129 15.10 -11.42 -7.78
N LYS A 130 15.36 -11.82 -9.03
CA LYS A 130 16.71 -11.77 -9.63
C LYS A 130 17.16 -10.33 -9.93
N GLY A 131 16.22 -9.50 -10.42
CA GLY A 131 16.44 -8.10 -10.75
C GLY A 131 16.16 -7.13 -9.59
N ARG A 132 15.46 -7.58 -8.54
CA ARG A 132 14.93 -6.75 -7.45
C ARG A 132 14.08 -5.57 -7.96
N LYS A 133 13.29 -5.81 -8.99
CA LYS A 133 12.52 -4.79 -9.69
C LYS A 133 11.16 -5.36 -10.12
N GLY A 134 10.13 -4.56 -9.92
CA GLY A 134 8.78 -4.77 -10.44
C GLY A 134 8.61 -4.10 -11.79
N CYS A 135 7.84 -4.73 -12.66
CA CYS A 135 7.24 -4.11 -13.84
C CYS A 135 5.73 -4.31 -13.80
N ILE A 136 4.97 -3.55 -14.60
CA ILE A 136 3.53 -3.81 -14.70
C ILE A 136 3.30 -4.87 -15.77
N SER A 137 2.64 -5.94 -15.38
CA SER A 137 2.17 -7.01 -16.24
C SER A 137 0.66 -7.01 -16.32
N ALA A 138 0.14 -7.64 -17.37
CA ALA A 138 -1.29 -7.82 -17.59
C ALA A 138 -1.59 -9.28 -17.89
N VAL A 139 -2.80 -9.71 -17.55
CA VAL A 139 -3.35 -11.01 -17.95
C VAL A 139 -4.83 -10.88 -18.29
N ILE A 140 -5.27 -11.62 -19.29
CA ILE A 140 -6.71 -11.92 -19.46
C ILE A 140 -6.92 -13.28 -18.79
N PRO A 141 -7.88 -13.41 -17.85
CA PRO A 141 -8.11 -14.68 -17.19
C PRO A 141 -8.27 -15.85 -18.17
N GLY A 142 -7.56 -16.96 -17.90
CA GLY A 142 -7.50 -18.10 -18.81
C GLY A 142 -6.37 -18.04 -19.86
N HIS A 143 -5.65 -16.92 -19.97
CA HIS A 143 -4.53 -16.73 -20.88
C HIS A 143 -3.19 -16.53 -20.14
N ASP A 144 -2.11 -16.51 -20.90
CA ASP A 144 -0.77 -16.20 -20.40
C ASP A 144 -0.64 -14.71 -20.08
N SER A 145 0.00 -14.40 -18.95
CA SER A 145 0.36 -13.02 -18.60
C SER A 145 1.49 -12.51 -19.49
N PHE A 146 1.47 -11.21 -19.81
CA PHE A 146 2.53 -10.52 -20.54
C PHE A 146 3.03 -9.28 -19.78
N GLU A 147 4.24 -8.82 -20.09
CA GLU A 147 4.77 -7.55 -19.57
C GLU A 147 4.21 -6.40 -20.40
N TRP A 148 3.68 -5.37 -19.74
CA TRP A 148 3.04 -4.24 -20.39
C TRP A 148 3.88 -2.96 -20.25
N LEU A 149 4.17 -2.53 -19.02
CA LEU A 149 4.98 -1.34 -18.76
C LEU A 149 6.27 -1.73 -18.06
N VAL A 150 7.39 -1.55 -18.75
CA VAL A 150 8.74 -1.84 -18.27
C VAL A 150 9.56 -0.54 -18.31
N LYS A 151 10.14 -0.17 -17.17
CA LYS A 151 11.05 0.97 -17.03
C LYS A 151 12.31 0.53 -16.29
N ASP A 152 13.32 1.40 -16.24
CA ASP A 152 14.54 1.15 -15.47
C ASP A 152 14.30 1.22 -13.95
N THR A 153 13.31 1.99 -13.54
CA THR A 153 12.82 2.11 -12.17
C THR A 153 11.82 1.01 -11.80
N HIS A 154 11.61 0.79 -10.50
CA HIS A 154 10.60 -0.14 -10.00
C HIS A 154 9.19 0.40 -10.26
N LEU A 155 8.31 -0.44 -10.81
CA LEU A 155 6.89 -0.15 -11.02
C LEU A 155 6.03 -1.14 -10.26
N ALA A 156 5.03 -0.63 -9.54
CA ALA A 156 4.01 -1.40 -8.82
C ALA A 156 2.65 -0.67 -8.89
N TYR A 157 1.63 -1.16 -8.17
CA TYR A 157 0.34 -0.49 -7.97
C TYR A 157 -0.24 0.22 -9.21
N PRO A 158 -0.61 -0.51 -10.29
CA PRO A 158 -1.12 0.06 -11.53
C PRO A 158 -2.58 0.53 -11.38
N PHE A 159 -2.80 1.62 -10.65
CA PHE A 159 -4.14 2.16 -10.41
C PHE A 159 -4.85 2.53 -11.71
N VAL A 160 -6.05 1.98 -11.94
CA VAL A 160 -6.85 2.19 -13.16
C VAL A 160 -8.04 3.08 -12.88
N PHE A 161 -8.34 4.00 -13.79
CA PHE A 161 -9.54 4.83 -13.77
C PHE A 161 -9.89 5.36 -15.16
N ASN A 162 -11.11 5.87 -15.29
CA ASN A 162 -11.63 6.44 -16.54
C ASN A 162 -11.88 7.94 -16.38
N HIS A 163 -11.51 8.71 -17.39
CA HIS A 163 -11.76 10.15 -17.46
C HIS A 163 -12.03 10.57 -18.92
N ASP A 164 -13.12 11.30 -19.14
CA ASP A 164 -13.53 11.81 -20.45
C ASP A 164 -13.53 10.73 -21.57
N GLY A 165 -14.15 9.58 -21.28
CA GLY A 165 -14.22 8.45 -22.20
C GLY A 165 -12.89 7.72 -22.46
N SER A 166 -11.80 8.16 -21.84
CA SER A 166 -10.46 7.55 -21.96
C SER A 166 -10.08 6.79 -20.69
N SER A 167 -9.34 5.70 -20.85
CA SER A 167 -8.83 4.91 -19.73
C SER A 167 -7.39 5.29 -19.42
N TRP A 168 -7.10 5.39 -18.13
CA TRP A 168 -5.82 5.83 -17.61
C TRP A 168 -5.29 4.85 -16.56
N VAL A 169 -3.97 4.68 -16.53
CA VAL A 169 -3.26 3.88 -15.55
C VAL A 169 -2.18 4.71 -14.87
N ILE A 170 -2.17 4.72 -13.54
CA ILE A 170 -1.15 5.37 -12.70
C ILE A 170 -0.39 4.29 -11.94
N PRO A 171 0.80 3.88 -12.39
CA PRO A 171 1.65 3.02 -11.58
C PRO A 171 2.30 3.79 -10.42
N GLU A 172 2.58 3.11 -9.32
CA GLU A 172 3.62 3.57 -8.39
C GLU A 172 4.96 3.57 -9.14
N ASN A 173 5.62 4.73 -9.16
CA ASN A 173 6.98 4.89 -9.68
C ASN A 173 7.75 5.92 -8.85
N ALA A 174 7.77 5.72 -7.53
CA ALA A 174 8.39 6.66 -6.61
C ALA A 174 9.91 6.85 -6.87
N ASP A 175 10.57 5.86 -7.47
CA ASP A 175 11.97 5.91 -7.89
C ASP A 175 12.23 6.94 -9.00
N ALA A 176 11.25 7.21 -9.86
CA ALA A 176 11.37 8.23 -10.91
C ALA A 176 11.18 9.67 -10.39
N GLY A 177 10.75 9.83 -9.12
CA GLY A 177 10.51 11.14 -8.51
C GLY A 177 9.24 11.85 -8.99
N LYS A 178 8.43 11.23 -9.84
CA LYS A 178 7.21 11.79 -10.42
C LYS A 178 6.07 10.78 -10.44
N CYS A 179 4.84 11.26 -10.28
CA CYS A 179 3.61 10.50 -10.50
C CYS A 179 3.13 10.75 -11.93
N ILE A 180 3.11 9.70 -12.76
CA ILE A 180 2.77 9.77 -14.19
C ILE A 180 1.56 8.88 -14.45
N ALA A 181 0.53 9.44 -15.10
CA ALA A 181 -0.59 8.71 -15.64
C ALA A 181 -0.37 8.41 -17.13
N TYR A 182 -0.73 7.21 -17.55
CA TYR A 182 -0.66 6.74 -18.93
C TYR A 182 -2.06 6.53 -19.48
N CYS A 183 -2.43 7.26 -20.52
CA CYS A 183 -3.66 7.02 -21.27
C CYS A 183 -3.46 5.79 -22.16
N VAL A 184 -4.41 4.86 -22.12
CA VAL A 184 -4.31 3.58 -22.83
C VAL A 184 -5.55 3.32 -23.68
N ASP A 185 -5.35 2.66 -24.82
CA ASP A 185 -6.46 2.12 -25.61
C ASP A 185 -6.95 0.77 -25.06
N ASN A 186 -7.99 0.20 -25.68
CA ASN A 186 -8.59 -1.08 -25.27
C ASN A 186 -7.62 -2.28 -25.37
N ARG A 187 -6.45 -2.10 -25.99
CA ARG A 187 -5.41 -3.13 -26.15
C ARG A 187 -4.16 -2.81 -25.32
N LEU A 188 -4.27 -1.86 -24.37
CA LEU A 188 -3.18 -1.38 -23.53
C LEU A 188 -2.07 -0.65 -24.28
N ASN A 189 -2.29 -0.16 -25.50
CA ASN A 189 -1.30 0.71 -26.14
C ASN A 189 -1.33 2.09 -25.49
N ILE A 190 -0.16 2.60 -25.10
CA ILE A 190 -0.03 3.94 -24.51
C ILE A 190 -0.22 4.99 -25.61
N THR A 191 -1.20 5.87 -25.42
CA THR A 191 -1.55 6.94 -26.38
C THR A 191 -1.09 8.32 -25.91
N ARG A 192 -0.98 8.52 -24.60
CA ARG A 192 -0.54 9.79 -23.99
C ARG A 192 0.05 9.55 -22.60
N GLU A 193 0.99 10.39 -22.19
CA GLU A 193 1.50 10.46 -20.82
C GLU A 193 1.14 11.81 -20.20
N LEU A 194 0.88 11.83 -18.89
CA LEU A 194 0.55 13.04 -18.13
C LEU A 194 1.24 12.99 -16.76
N VAL A 195 2.02 14.00 -16.43
CA VAL A 195 2.61 14.15 -15.09
C VAL A 195 1.59 14.78 -14.17
N LEU A 196 1.13 14.04 -13.15
CA LEU A 196 0.16 14.53 -12.16
C LEU A 196 0.84 15.25 -11.00
N LEU A 197 1.99 14.74 -10.55
CA LEU A 197 2.79 15.31 -9.46
C LEU A 197 4.29 15.17 -9.74
N ASP A 198 5.05 16.21 -9.44
CA ASP A 198 6.52 16.18 -9.43
C ASP A 198 7.04 15.75 -8.04
N LEU A 199 6.52 14.61 -7.55
CA LEU A 199 6.84 14.03 -6.24
C LEU A 199 6.93 12.50 -6.32
N PRO A 200 7.73 11.84 -5.46
CA PRO A 200 7.88 10.39 -5.40
C PRO A 200 6.68 9.73 -4.68
N ALA A 201 5.53 9.73 -5.35
CA ALA A 201 4.27 9.18 -4.85
C ALA A 201 4.30 7.65 -4.77
N VAL A 202 3.81 7.12 -3.66
CA VAL A 202 3.67 5.70 -3.33
C VAL A 202 2.17 5.36 -3.32
N ASP A 203 1.79 4.28 -4.01
CA ASP A 203 0.41 3.83 -4.26
C ASP A 203 -0.58 4.96 -4.67
N PRO A 204 -0.28 5.73 -5.73
CA PRO A 204 -1.13 6.85 -6.14
C PRO A 204 -2.54 6.38 -6.51
N THR A 205 -3.55 6.91 -5.82
CA THR A 205 -4.95 6.53 -5.97
C THR A 205 -5.82 7.76 -6.15
N LEU A 206 -6.52 7.87 -7.28
CA LEU A 206 -7.30 9.05 -7.66
C LEU A 206 -8.80 8.84 -7.43
N VAL A 207 -9.49 9.89 -7.01
CA VAL A 207 -10.96 9.90 -6.92
C VAL A 207 -11.52 11.26 -7.33
N TYR A 208 -12.67 11.25 -8.00
CA TYR A 208 -13.47 12.45 -8.20
C TYR A 208 -14.49 12.56 -7.07
N TYR A 209 -14.50 13.69 -6.37
CA TYR A 209 -15.37 13.94 -5.22
C TYR A 209 -15.78 15.41 -5.22
N ASN A 210 -17.09 15.70 -5.11
CA ASN A 210 -17.64 17.07 -5.07
C ASN A 210 -17.04 18.04 -6.09
N LYS A 211 -17.02 17.63 -7.37
CA LYS A 211 -16.50 18.43 -8.51
C LYS A 211 -14.99 18.69 -8.52
N ARG A 212 -14.23 18.00 -7.67
CA ARG A 212 -12.77 18.07 -7.63
C ARG A 212 -12.16 16.69 -7.73
N ILE A 213 -10.89 16.66 -8.08
CA ILE A 213 -10.10 15.45 -8.19
C ILE A 213 -9.13 15.42 -7.03
N TYR A 214 -9.05 14.30 -6.33
CA TYR A 214 -8.16 14.08 -5.21
C TYR A 214 -7.25 12.89 -5.50
N LEU A 215 -5.96 13.05 -5.24
CA LEU A 215 -4.92 12.04 -5.38
C LEU A 215 -4.38 11.69 -4.00
N PHE A 216 -4.68 10.49 -3.53
CA PHE A 216 -4.23 9.90 -2.29
C PHE A 216 -2.92 9.16 -2.55
N CYS A 217 -1.89 9.39 -1.73
CA CYS A 217 -0.62 8.67 -1.84
C CYS A 217 0.19 8.74 -0.55
N GLY A 218 1.13 7.80 -0.38
CA GLY A 218 2.30 8.01 0.47
C GLY A 218 3.39 8.78 -0.28
N LEU A 219 4.40 9.25 0.43
CA LEU A 219 5.62 9.81 -0.18
C LEU A 219 6.82 8.97 0.26
N LYS A 220 7.62 8.47 -0.70
CA LYS A 220 8.70 7.50 -0.45
C LYS A 220 9.67 7.88 0.67
N ASN A 221 9.99 9.17 0.78
CA ASN A 221 10.94 9.70 1.77
C ASN A 221 10.27 10.24 3.04
N GLN A 222 8.96 10.00 3.22
CA GLN A 222 8.19 10.51 4.36
C GLN A 222 7.27 9.43 4.94
N LEU A 223 7.85 8.30 5.36
CA LEU A 223 7.12 7.22 6.05
C LEU A 223 5.83 6.80 5.32
N PRO A 224 5.93 6.28 4.07
CA PRO A 224 4.76 6.08 3.21
C PRO A 224 3.78 5.00 3.70
N ASN A 225 4.17 4.17 4.68
CA ASN A 225 3.27 3.20 5.29
C ASN A 225 2.43 3.85 6.41
N GLU A 226 2.96 4.91 7.02
CA GLU A 226 2.40 5.57 8.18
C GLU A 226 1.74 6.92 7.85
N LYS A 227 2.18 7.62 6.81
CA LYS A 227 1.69 8.95 6.44
C LYS A 227 0.90 8.92 5.15
N LEU A 228 -0.33 9.45 5.20
CA LEU A 228 -1.17 9.66 4.03
C LEU A 228 -1.13 11.14 3.62
N PHE A 229 -0.89 11.38 2.34
CA PHE A 229 -0.97 12.70 1.72
C PHE A 229 -2.13 12.72 0.72
N ILE A 230 -2.79 13.86 0.64
CA ILE A 230 -3.82 14.15 -0.36
C ILE A 230 -3.36 15.37 -1.16
N PHE A 231 -3.49 15.28 -2.48
CA PHE A 231 -3.37 16.42 -3.38
C PHE A 231 -4.67 16.58 -4.14
N TRP A 232 -5.04 17.78 -4.54
CA TRP A 232 -6.30 18.03 -5.20
C TRP A 232 -6.16 19.01 -6.37
N SER A 233 -7.07 18.92 -7.34
CA SER A 233 -7.14 19.82 -8.48
C SER A 233 -8.59 20.04 -8.90
N ASP A 234 -8.86 21.20 -9.50
CA ASP A 234 -10.14 21.50 -10.16
C ASP A 234 -10.22 20.84 -11.56
N THR A 235 -9.08 20.50 -12.15
CA THR A 235 -8.95 19.85 -13.47
C THR A 235 -8.11 18.58 -13.38
N TYR A 236 -8.30 17.65 -14.31
CA TYR A 236 -7.61 16.37 -14.31
C TYR A 236 -6.11 16.49 -14.60
N GLU A 237 -5.72 17.41 -15.49
CA GLU A 237 -4.33 17.70 -15.82
C GLU A 237 -3.56 18.42 -14.73
N GLY A 238 -4.24 18.83 -13.65
CA GLY A 238 -3.65 19.66 -12.62
C GLY A 238 -3.69 21.16 -12.97
N PRO A 239 -2.96 21.98 -12.19
CA PRO A 239 -1.99 21.58 -11.18
C PRO A 239 -2.63 21.01 -9.92
N TYR A 240 -2.06 19.91 -9.42
CA TYR A 240 -2.44 19.34 -8.13
C TYR A 240 -1.80 20.11 -6.98
N LYS A 241 -2.63 20.63 -6.08
CA LYS A 241 -2.25 21.38 -4.88
C LYS A 241 -2.27 20.47 -3.66
N PRO A 242 -1.36 20.65 -2.69
CA PRO A 242 -1.42 19.87 -1.45
C PRO A 242 -2.69 20.21 -0.66
N HIS A 243 -3.29 19.19 -0.03
CA HIS A 243 -4.33 19.38 0.96
C HIS A 243 -3.78 20.14 2.17
N GLN A 244 -4.56 21.06 2.75
CA GLN A 244 -4.10 21.96 3.83
C GLN A 244 -3.60 21.20 5.07
N MET A 245 -4.20 20.05 5.34
CA MET A 245 -3.87 19.19 6.48
C MET A 245 -2.80 18.14 6.19
N ASN A 246 -2.05 18.23 5.09
CA ASN A 246 -1.03 17.22 4.80
C ASN A 246 0.10 17.18 5.86
N PRO A 247 0.57 15.98 6.27
CA PRO A 247 -0.03 14.66 6.00
C PRO A 247 -1.39 14.50 6.71
N VAL A 248 -2.44 14.14 5.98
CA VAL A 248 -3.82 14.13 6.53
C VAL A 248 -4.05 13.02 7.56
N LYS A 249 -3.16 12.02 7.63
CA LYS A 249 -3.23 10.90 8.57
C LYS A 249 -1.81 10.40 8.86
N VAL A 250 -1.52 10.11 10.13
CA VAL A 250 -0.23 9.57 10.60
C VAL A 250 -0.47 8.38 11.52
N THR A 251 -0.53 7.18 10.95
CA THR A 251 -0.67 5.89 11.65
C THR A 251 -0.29 4.73 10.73
N PRO A 252 0.34 3.64 11.22
CA PRO A 252 0.56 2.42 10.43
C PRO A 252 -0.74 1.66 10.12
N VAL A 253 -1.88 2.10 10.66
CA VAL A 253 -3.21 1.50 10.46
C VAL A 253 -4.03 2.37 9.51
N GLY A 254 -4.15 1.93 8.27
CA GLY A 254 -5.05 2.53 7.30
C GLY A 254 -4.58 3.87 6.72
N SER A 255 -3.28 4.15 6.68
CA SER A 255 -2.76 5.35 5.97
C SER A 255 -2.47 5.04 4.51
N ARG A 256 -1.53 4.10 4.26
CA ARG A 256 -1.13 3.71 2.90
C ARG A 256 -2.33 3.18 2.08
N PRO A 257 -2.55 3.67 0.85
CA PRO A 257 -3.59 3.14 -0.03
C PRO A 257 -3.45 1.63 -0.25
N GLY A 258 -4.58 0.93 -0.36
CA GLY A 258 -4.61 -0.53 -0.50
C GLY A 258 -5.58 -1.00 -1.57
N GLY A 259 -5.75 -0.19 -2.62
CA GLY A 259 -6.68 -0.45 -3.72
C GLY A 259 -7.47 0.78 -4.16
N ASN A 260 -8.43 0.58 -5.06
CA ASN A 260 -9.24 1.67 -5.62
C ASN A 260 -10.39 2.07 -4.69
N LEU A 261 -10.69 3.37 -4.63
CA LEU A 261 -11.86 3.85 -3.89
C LEU A 261 -13.14 3.34 -4.55
N LYS A 262 -14.13 3.03 -3.72
CA LYS A 262 -15.43 2.55 -4.15
C LYS A 262 -16.56 3.45 -3.73
N ILE A 263 -17.46 3.70 -4.66
CA ILE A 263 -18.72 4.36 -4.39
C ILE A 263 -19.76 3.27 -4.21
N TRP A 264 -20.42 3.23 -3.06
CA TRP A 264 -21.51 2.33 -2.77
C TRP A 264 -22.56 3.07 -1.96
N GLN A 265 -23.83 3.06 -2.42
CA GLN A 265 -24.92 3.81 -1.79
C GLN A 265 -24.55 5.29 -1.54
N ASP A 266 -24.08 5.97 -2.60
CA ASP A 266 -23.65 7.38 -2.60
C ASP A 266 -22.55 7.73 -1.59
N THR A 267 -21.86 6.73 -1.06
CA THR A 267 -20.79 6.87 -0.07
C THR A 267 -19.47 6.37 -0.63
N TYR A 268 -18.38 7.07 -0.34
CA TYR A 268 -17.03 6.69 -0.74
C TYR A 268 -16.35 5.83 0.33
N TYR A 269 -15.76 4.72 -0.11
CA TYR A 269 -15.03 3.77 0.71
C TYR A 269 -13.61 3.63 0.18
N ARG A 270 -12.63 3.77 1.06
CA ARG A 270 -11.20 3.74 0.74
C ARG A 270 -10.56 2.49 1.35
N PRO A 271 -10.11 1.54 0.53
CA PRO A 271 -9.22 0.48 0.97
C PRO A 271 -7.87 1.05 1.39
N ALA A 272 -7.38 0.62 2.55
CA ALA A 272 -6.11 1.06 3.09
C ALA A 272 -5.39 -0.11 3.78
N GLN A 273 -4.06 -0.10 3.71
CA GLN A 273 -3.25 -1.16 4.30
C GLN A 273 -3.18 -1.02 5.82
N VAL A 274 -3.21 -2.15 6.51
CA VAL A 274 -2.82 -2.25 7.92
C VAL A 274 -1.43 -2.87 7.98
N SER A 275 -0.46 -2.11 8.51
CA SER A 275 0.96 -2.49 8.57
C SER A 275 1.54 -2.44 9.99
N ASP A 276 0.69 -2.56 11.01
CA ASP A 276 1.03 -2.48 12.44
C ASP A 276 1.92 -3.63 12.94
N ILE A 277 1.66 -4.86 12.49
CA ILE A 277 2.43 -6.06 12.85
C ILE A 277 3.51 -6.36 11.80
N TYR A 278 3.13 -6.32 10.53
CA TYR A 278 4.01 -6.45 9.37
C TYR A 278 3.34 -5.88 8.12
N TYR A 279 4.15 -5.58 7.09
CA TYR A 279 3.67 -5.05 5.82
C TYR A 279 2.61 -5.95 5.16
N GLY A 280 1.47 -5.36 4.82
CA GLY A 280 0.35 -6.06 4.19
C GLY A 280 -0.29 -7.12 5.09
N HIS A 281 -0.58 -6.76 6.34
CA HIS A 281 -1.24 -7.67 7.28
C HIS A 281 -2.68 -7.96 6.85
N LYS A 282 -3.43 -6.90 6.54
CA LYS A 282 -4.83 -6.94 6.12
C LYS A 282 -5.23 -5.61 5.48
N ILE A 283 -6.43 -5.55 4.93
CA ILE A 283 -7.04 -4.32 4.43
C ILE A 283 -8.07 -3.80 5.42
N LEU A 284 -8.03 -2.49 5.67
CA LEU A 284 -9.04 -1.72 6.37
C LEU A 284 -9.82 -0.90 5.33
N ILE A 285 -11.14 -1.07 5.32
CA ILE A 285 -12.04 -0.25 4.51
C ILE A 285 -12.49 0.93 5.37
N ASN A 286 -12.16 2.15 4.93
CA ASN A 286 -12.57 3.39 5.59
C ASN A 286 -13.71 4.04 4.83
N LYS A 287 -14.77 4.47 5.52
CA LYS A 287 -15.83 5.31 4.97
C LYS A 287 -15.39 6.77 5.01
N ILE A 288 -15.33 7.45 3.87
CA ILE A 288 -15.07 8.90 3.81
C ILE A 288 -16.33 9.65 4.22
N ILE A 289 -16.20 10.49 5.25
CA ILE A 289 -17.27 11.32 5.79
C ILE A 289 -17.23 12.72 5.18
N SER A 290 -16.04 13.29 5.06
CA SER A 290 -15.84 14.61 4.46
C SER A 290 -14.50 14.66 3.73
N LEU A 291 -14.51 15.30 2.56
CA LEU A 291 -13.33 15.55 1.74
C LEU A 291 -13.47 16.89 1.02
N SER A 292 -12.66 17.87 1.42
CA SER A 292 -12.47 19.16 0.75
C SER A 292 -10.97 19.44 0.61
N PRO A 293 -10.55 20.57 0.01
CA PRO A 293 -9.15 21.00 0.06
C PRO A 293 -8.58 21.22 1.49
N GLU A 294 -9.46 21.47 2.45
CA GLU A 294 -9.14 21.85 3.83
C GLU A 294 -9.46 20.76 4.86
N VAL A 295 -10.46 19.92 4.60
CA VAL A 295 -10.99 18.94 5.55
C VAL A 295 -10.94 17.53 4.96
N PHE A 296 -10.37 16.59 5.72
CA PHE A 296 -10.46 15.16 5.43
C PHE A 296 -10.84 14.40 6.70
N VAL A 297 -11.95 13.68 6.64
CA VAL A 297 -12.46 12.84 7.73
C VAL A 297 -12.91 11.50 7.17
N GLU A 298 -12.42 10.42 7.74
CA GLU A 298 -12.86 9.06 7.46
C GLU A 298 -13.04 8.27 8.77
N HIS A 299 -13.88 7.24 8.73
CA HIS A 299 -14.05 6.29 9.83
C HIS A 299 -13.83 4.86 9.36
N GLU A 300 -13.28 4.04 10.24
CA GLU A 300 -13.17 2.60 10.03
C GLU A 300 -14.57 2.00 9.81
N PHE A 301 -14.75 1.26 8.72
CA PHE A 301 -16.02 0.64 8.39
C PHE A 301 -15.97 -0.88 8.58
N CYS A 302 -15.00 -1.54 7.96
CA CYS A 302 -14.77 -2.98 8.14
C CYS A 302 -13.33 -3.36 7.79
N GLU A 303 -12.96 -4.60 8.11
CA GLU A 303 -11.67 -5.17 7.76
C GLU A 303 -11.83 -6.38 6.85
N ILE A 304 -10.92 -6.52 5.88
CA ILE A 304 -10.79 -7.71 5.06
C ILE A 304 -9.54 -8.45 5.52
N ASN A 305 -9.79 -9.56 6.23
CA ASN A 305 -8.72 -10.42 6.73
C ASN A 305 -8.29 -11.42 5.63
N PRO A 306 -6.99 -11.71 5.49
CA PRO A 306 -6.50 -12.67 4.48
C PRO A 306 -7.09 -14.07 4.68
N ALA A 307 -7.41 -14.44 5.93
CA ALA A 307 -8.05 -15.71 6.26
C ALA A 307 -9.43 -15.91 5.60
N VAL A 308 -10.09 -14.83 5.16
CA VAL A 308 -11.33 -14.91 4.39
C VAL A 308 -11.09 -15.61 3.06
N PHE A 309 -9.90 -15.52 2.47
CA PHE A 309 -9.57 -16.15 1.18
C PHE A 309 -9.03 -17.58 1.32
N GLY A 310 -8.68 -18.01 2.53
CA GLY A 310 -8.02 -19.29 2.81
C GLY A 310 -7.15 -19.21 4.05
N SER A 311 -7.08 -20.30 4.82
CA SER A 311 -6.36 -20.34 6.11
C SER A 311 -4.83 -20.31 5.95
N GLU A 312 -4.33 -20.56 4.75
CA GLU A 312 -2.91 -20.49 4.38
C GLU A 312 -2.41 -19.05 4.19
N PHE A 313 -3.31 -18.09 3.96
CA PHE A 313 -2.96 -16.71 3.67
C PHE A 313 -2.70 -15.94 4.96
N CYS A 314 -1.58 -15.23 4.97
CA CYS A 314 -1.07 -14.48 6.11
C CYS A 314 -0.82 -13.00 5.76
N GLY A 315 -1.40 -12.51 4.68
CA GLY A 315 -1.33 -11.09 4.32
C GLY A 315 -2.11 -10.78 3.06
N LEU A 316 -2.45 -9.50 2.93
CA LEU A 316 -3.25 -8.88 1.87
C LEU A 316 -2.88 -7.40 1.91
N HIS A 317 -2.46 -6.81 0.80
CA HIS A 317 -2.16 -5.36 0.76
C HIS A 317 -2.87 -4.59 -0.35
N THR A 318 -3.44 -5.28 -1.34
CA THR A 318 -4.26 -4.63 -2.35
C THR A 318 -5.55 -5.41 -2.57
N TYR A 319 -6.66 -4.70 -2.43
CA TYR A 319 -8.01 -5.18 -2.71
C TYR A 319 -8.71 -4.17 -3.61
N THR A 320 -9.03 -4.59 -4.83
CA THR A 320 -9.72 -3.73 -5.79
C THR A 320 -10.97 -4.41 -6.32
N THR A 321 -11.96 -3.61 -6.66
CA THR A 321 -13.20 -4.10 -7.25
C THR A 321 -13.56 -3.31 -8.49
N ASP A 322 -14.34 -3.90 -9.38
CA ASP A 322 -14.97 -3.23 -10.51
C ASP A 322 -16.25 -3.98 -10.90
N GLY A 323 -17.39 -3.29 -10.82
CA GLY A 323 -18.70 -3.94 -10.82
C GLY A 323 -18.82 -5.02 -9.74
N ASN A 324 -19.14 -6.25 -10.17
CA ASN A 324 -19.28 -7.41 -9.29
C ASN A 324 -18.01 -8.28 -9.23
N ILE A 325 -16.86 -7.76 -9.65
CA ILE A 325 -15.59 -8.49 -9.69
C ILE A 325 -14.66 -7.88 -8.66
N TYR A 326 -13.97 -8.73 -7.92
CA TYR A 326 -12.81 -8.31 -7.11
C TYR A 326 -11.54 -8.94 -7.64
N VAL A 327 -10.43 -8.25 -7.42
CA VAL A 327 -9.08 -8.81 -7.47
C VAL A 327 -8.34 -8.42 -6.19
N ALA A 328 -7.55 -9.35 -5.67
CA ALA A 328 -6.80 -9.15 -4.45
C ALA A 328 -5.47 -9.88 -4.52
N ASP A 329 -4.44 -9.36 -3.86
CA ASP A 329 -3.22 -10.13 -3.63
C ASP A 329 -3.20 -10.80 -2.27
N LEU A 330 -2.53 -11.94 -2.19
CA LEU A 330 -2.47 -12.71 -0.97
C LEU A 330 -1.06 -13.21 -0.73
N LYS A 331 -0.59 -12.97 0.50
CA LYS A 331 0.73 -13.39 0.96
C LYS A 331 0.66 -14.75 1.62
N THR A 332 1.52 -15.65 1.18
CA THR A 332 1.88 -16.87 1.91
C THR A 332 3.32 -16.82 2.38
N HIS A 333 3.61 -17.51 3.48
CA HIS A 333 4.98 -17.77 3.91
C HIS A 333 5.41 -19.14 3.42
N ARG A 334 6.50 -19.20 2.63
CA ARG A 334 7.15 -20.46 2.28
C ARG A 334 8.44 -20.62 3.08
N LEU A 335 8.54 -21.75 3.78
CA LEU A 335 9.75 -22.21 4.44
C LEU A 335 10.56 -23.05 3.45
N GLY A 336 11.86 -22.78 3.30
CA GLY A 336 12.68 -23.66 2.46
C GLY A 336 14.17 -23.32 2.43
N LEU A 337 15.00 -24.35 2.25
CA LEU A 337 16.45 -24.21 2.02
C LEU A 337 16.76 -23.46 0.71
N SER A 338 15.83 -23.46 -0.25
CA SER A 338 15.88 -22.62 -1.44
C SER A 338 15.85 -21.13 -1.08
N ALA A 339 15.08 -20.74 -0.07
CA ALA A 339 15.02 -19.37 0.46
C ALA A 339 16.36 -18.93 1.04
N PHE A 340 17.01 -19.83 1.80
CA PHE A 340 18.34 -19.60 2.34
C PHE A 340 19.38 -19.45 1.21
N ARG A 341 19.42 -20.40 0.26
CA ARG A 341 20.35 -20.33 -0.89
C ARG A 341 20.12 -19.09 -1.76
N PHE A 342 18.86 -18.71 -1.94
CA PHE A 342 18.46 -17.53 -2.70
C PHE A 342 18.91 -16.24 -1.99
N ARG A 343 18.61 -16.08 -0.69
CA ARG A 343 19.05 -14.94 0.12
C ARG A 343 20.57 -14.89 0.32
N TRP A 344 21.24 -16.04 0.42
CA TRP A 344 22.70 -16.14 0.47
C TRP A 344 23.34 -15.63 -0.82
N LYS A 345 22.86 -16.07 -2.00
CA LYS A 345 23.30 -15.56 -3.31
C LYS A 345 22.99 -14.06 -3.50
N LEU A 346 21.90 -13.58 -2.92
CA LEU A 346 21.52 -12.16 -2.94
C LEU A 346 22.41 -11.27 -2.06
N ASN A 347 22.88 -11.78 -0.91
CA ASN A 347 23.77 -11.04 0.00
C ASN A 347 25.23 -11.08 -0.48
N SER A 348 25.67 -12.18 -1.10
CA SER A 348 27.04 -12.29 -1.63
C SER A 348 27.31 -11.36 -2.83
N ARG A 349 26.26 -10.97 -3.58
CA ARG A 349 26.37 -9.94 -4.63
C ARG A 349 26.47 -8.51 -4.08
N LYS A 350 25.90 -8.25 -2.90
CA LYS A 350 25.99 -6.94 -2.23
C LYS A 350 27.41 -6.64 -1.74
N GLY A 351 28.18 -7.66 -1.38
CA GLY A 351 29.60 -7.52 -1.00
C GLY A 351 30.57 -7.35 -2.16
N ARG A 352 30.11 -7.28 -3.41
CA ARG A 352 30.95 -7.04 -4.61
C ARG A 352 30.69 -5.69 -5.28
N SER A 353 29.64 -4.97 -4.90
CA SER A 353 29.37 -3.61 -5.40
C SER A 353 29.97 -2.51 -4.54
N ASP A 354 30.49 -2.87 -3.35
CA ASP A 354 31.07 -1.95 -2.37
C ASP A 354 32.58 -2.18 -2.20
N ALA A 355 33.26 -2.68 -3.25
CA ALA A 355 34.71 -2.87 -3.30
C ALA A 355 35.33 -2.10 -4.47
#